data_AF-A0AAD6JXY1-F1
#
_entry.id   AF-A0AAD6JXY1-F1
#
_cell.length_a   1.000
_cell.length_b   1.000
_cell.length_c   1.000
_cell.angle_alpha   90.00
_cell.angle_beta   90.00
_cell.angle_gamma   90.00
#
_symmetry.space_group_name_H-M   'P 1'
#
loop_
_entity.id
_entity.type
_entity.pdbx_description
1 polymer ?
#
loop_
_entity_poly.entity_id
_entity_poly.type
_entity_poly.pdbx_seq_one_letter_code
_entity_poly.pdbx_strand_id
1 'polypeptide(L)'
;MAGEDADLSSLTLHVGEPHEMWKQEMERQQSQVDVLQVKFMEVKACMQGSEEDAKKELEVLWRRVKTTATLLTYLKSKARVMAVPDLAHTSCGIKELEGVGLVDKNGTPLSGWSRNVDLSSFDPDEEACVSLRQQQGSYDEQDEAYIGELLKSVQMVSDVMEGLVKRVVIAESETAFEKDKVTLSQEEIRRKAIQIENMSSKLEEMERFAMGTNGILNEMRQRVEDLVEETSRQRQRAAENEQELCRVKRDFRVSQILC
;
A
#
# COMPACT_ATOMS: atom_id res chain seq x y z
N MET A 1 -32.85 -42.22 -122.87
CA MET A 1 -31.41 -42.25 -122.57
C MET A 1 -31.06 -40.82 -122.21
N ALA A 2 -30.92 -40.48 -120.93
CA ALA A 2 -29.68 -40.64 -120.14
C ALA A 2 -28.59 -39.74 -120.75
N GLY A 3 -28.03 -38.73 -120.09
CA GLY A 3 -28.02 -38.37 -118.69
C GLY A 3 -26.66 -37.73 -118.45
N GLU A 4 -26.62 -36.44 -118.14
CA GLU A 4 -25.44 -35.71 -117.67
C GLU A 4 -25.94 -34.63 -116.71
N ASP A 5 -26.37 -35.05 -115.53
CA ASP A 5 -26.54 -34.19 -114.34
C ASP A 5 -26.05 -34.96 -113.11
N ALA A 6 -24.87 -35.56 -113.26
CA ALA A 6 -24.27 -36.43 -112.27
C ALA A 6 -22.82 -36.00 -112.04
N ASP A 7 -22.62 -34.80 -111.49
CA ASP A 7 -21.37 -34.50 -110.78
C ASP A 7 -21.43 -33.35 -109.75
N LEU A 8 -22.59 -32.70 -109.55
CA LEU A 8 -22.73 -31.65 -108.53
C LEU A 8 -23.10 -32.19 -107.13
N SER A 9 -23.60 -33.42 -107.06
CA SER A 9 -24.11 -34.03 -105.82
C SER A 9 -23.03 -34.74 -104.99
N SER A 10 -21.91 -35.16 -105.59
CA SER A 10 -20.82 -35.86 -104.86
C SER A 10 -19.85 -34.87 -104.20
N LEU A 11 -19.66 -33.68 -104.77
CA LEU A 11 -18.77 -32.64 -104.26
C LEU A 11 -19.38 -31.82 -103.12
N THR A 12 -20.70 -31.78 -103.01
CA THR A 12 -21.42 -31.10 -101.91
C THR A 12 -21.47 -31.93 -100.62
N LEU A 13 -21.35 -33.25 -100.70
CA LEU A 13 -21.40 -34.16 -99.54
C LEU A 13 -20.10 -34.21 -98.72
N HIS A 14 -18.92 -33.97 -99.33
CA HIS A 14 -17.63 -34.04 -98.60
C HIS A 14 -17.22 -32.71 -97.93
N VAL A 15 -17.82 -31.59 -98.34
CA VAL A 15 -17.53 -30.25 -97.79
C VAL A 15 -18.38 -29.93 -96.54
N GLY A 16 -19.52 -30.60 -96.37
CA GLY A 16 -20.45 -30.37 -95.24
C GLY A 16 -20.00 -30.97 -93.90
N GLU A 17 -19.38 -32.16 -93.90
CA GLU A 17 -18.91 -32.84 -92.68
C GLU A 17 -17.87 -32.06 -91.86
N PRO A 18 -16.75 -31.56 -92.44
CA PRO A 18 -15.78 -30.78 -91.68
C PRO A 18 -16.32 -29.42 -91.25
N HIS A 19 -17.27 -28.84 -91.99
CA HIS A 19 -17.87 -27.55 -91.65
C HIS A 19 -18.83 -27.63 -90.45
N GLU A 20 -19.70 -28.65 -90.42
CA GLU A 20 -20.59 -28.88 -89.27
C GLU A 20 -19.81 -29.28 -88.01
N MET A 21 -18.75 -30.09 -88.15
CA MET A 21 -17.88 -30.45 -87.01
C MET A 21 -17.17 -29.22 -86.43
N TRP A 22 -16.70 -28.31 -87.29
CA TRP A 22 -16.05 -27.07 -86.86
C TRP A 22 -17.03 -26.10 -86.19
N LYS A 23 -18.26 -26.02 -86.71
CA LYS A 23 -19.34 -25.23 -86.11
C LYS A 23 -19.74 -25.75 -84.73
N GLN A 24 -19.85 -27.08 -84.59
CA GLN A 24 -20.19 -27.73 -83.32
C GLN A 24 -19.08 -27.56 -82.26
N GLU A 25 -17.81 -27.62 -82.67
CA GLU A 25 -16.67 -27.32 -81.79
C GLU A 25 -16.64 -25.83 -81.41
N MET A 26 -16.95 -24.90 -82.33
CA MET A 26 -17.06 -23.48 -82.00
C MET A 26 -18.20 -23.20 -81.02
N GLU A 27 -19.36 -23.85 -81.15
CA GLU A 27 -20.44 -23.78 -80.14
C GLU A 27 -20.04 -24.40 -78.80
N ARG A 28 -19.29 -25.49 -78.82
CA ARG A 28 -18.75 -26.14 -77.60
C ARG A 28 -17.68 -25.27 -76.91
N GLN A 29 -16.85 -24.57 -77.68
CA GLN A 29 -15.86 -23.62 -77.17
C GLN A 29 -16.56 -22.38 -76.62
N GLN A 30 -17.57 -21.85 -77.34
CA GLN A 30 -18.36 -20.71 -76.89
C GLN A 30 -19.11 -21.03 -75.59
N SER A 31 -19.77 -22.18 -75.49
CA SER A 31 -20.44 -22.60 -74.25
C SER A 31 -19.46 -22.80 -73.08
N GLN A 32 -18.23 -23.28 -73.32
CA GLN A 32 -17.19 -23.32 -72.29
C GLN A 32 -16.74 -21.92 -71.86
N VAL A 33 -16.58 -20.99 -72.80
CA VAL A 33 -16.24 -19.59 -72.51
C VAL A 33 -17.36 -18.92 -71.71
N ASP A 34 -18.63 -19.14 -72.07
CA ASP A 34 -19.78 -18.60 -71.37
C ASP A 34 -19.85 -19.12 -69.93
N VAL A 35 -19.61 -20.43 -69.72
CA VAL A 35 -19.52 -21.03 -68.38
C VAL A 35 -18.35 -20.44 -67.57
N LEU A 36 -17.19 -20.23 -68.21
CA LEU A 36 -16.04 -19.62 -67.56
C LEU A 36 -16.32 -18.17 -67.16
N GLN A 37 -17.01 -17.41 -68.02
CA GLN A 37 -17.38 -16.02 -67.78
C GLN A 37 -18.33 -15.90 -66.58
N VAL A 38 -19.30 -16.82 -66.46
CA VAL A 38 -20.20 -16.89 -65.29
C VAL A 38 -19.40 -17.17 -64.02
N LYS A 39 -18.52 -18.18 -64.01
CA LYS A 39 -17.67 -18.48 -62.84
C LYS A 39 -16.74 -17.32 -62.46
N PHE A 40 -16.20 -16.61 -63.45
CA PHE A 40 -15.37 -15.43 -63.20
C PHE A 40 -16.18 -14.31 -62.54
N MET A 41 -17.41 -14.06 -62.99
CA MET A 41 -18.29 -13.07 -62.35
C MET A 41 -18.67 -13.46 -60.92
N GLU A 42 -18.91 -14.75 -60.66
CA GLU A 42 -19.19 -15.26 -59.32
C GLU A 42 -18.01 -15.08 -58.36
N VAL A 43 -16.80 -15.49 -58.78
CA VAL A 43 -15.58 -15.31 -57.97
C VAL A 43 -15.31 -13.82 -57.71
N LYS A 44 -15.50 -12.97 -58.73
CA LYS A 44 -15.34 -11.52 -58.58
C LYS A 44 -16.33 -10.95 -57.55
N ALA A 45 -17.59 -11.39 -57.57
CA ALA A 45 -18.59 -11.00 -56.59
C ALA A 45 -18.26 -11.50 -55.17
N CYS A 46 -17.80 -12.75 -55.03
CA CYS A 46 -17.32 -13.29 -53.76
C CYS A 46 -16.13 -12.51 -53.19
N MET A 47 -15.15 -12.16 -54.02
CA MET A 47 -13.99 -11.36 -53.60
C MET A 47 -14.40 -9.96 -53.14
N GLN A 48 -15.29 -9.29 -53.88
CA GLN A 48 -15.76 -7.95 -53.52
C GLN A 48 -16.55 -7.96 -52.21
N GLY A 49 -17.42 -8.95 -52.00
CA GLY A 49 -18.15 -9.11 -50.74
C GLY A 49 -17.22 -9.35 -49.55
N SER A 50 -16.20 -10.20 -49.73
CA SER A 50 -15.21 -10.50 -48.69
C SER A 50 -14.34 -9.28 -48.33
N GLU A 51 -13.99 -8.43 -49.31
CA GLU A 51 -13.21 -7.23 -49.07
C GLU A 51 -14.00 -6.16 -48.28
N GLU A 52 -15.29 -6.00 -48.59
CA GLU A 52 -16.19 -5.08 -47.88
C GLU A 52 -16.36 -5.49 -46.41
N ASP A 53 -16.49 -6.79 -46.16
CA ASP A 53 -16.63 -7.35 -44.82
C ASP A 53 -15.34 -7.15 -43.99
N ALA A 54 -14.19 -7.45 -44.57
CA ALA A 54 -12.89 -7.22 -43.92
C ALA A 54 -12.65 -5.74 -43.57
N LYS A 55 -13.11 -4.80 -44.41
CA LYS A 55 -13.02 -3.36 -44.12
C LYS A 55 -13.89 -2.97 -42.92
N LYS A 56 -15.11 -3.50 -42.82
CA LYS A 56 -16.01 -3.25 -41.68
C LYS A 56 -15.44 -3.79 -40.38
N GLU A 57 -14.92 -5.01 -40.38
CA GLU A 57 -14.25 -5.59 -39.21
C GLU A 57 -13.06 -4.76 -38.76
N LEU A 58 -12.24 -4.28 -39.71
CA LEU A 58 -11.10 -3.41 -39.43
C LEU A 58 -11.55 -2.07 -38.82
N GLU A 59 -12.62 -1.46 -39.31
CA GLU A 59 -13.18 -0.23 -38.74
C GLU A 59 -13.71 -0.41 -37.31
N VAL A 60 -14.39 -1.53 -37.03
CA VAL A 60 -14.83 -1.89 -35.66
C VAL A 60 -13.61 -2.04 -34.76
N LEU A 61 -12.61 -2.83 -35.18
CA LEU A 61 -11.41 -3.06 -34.38
C LEU A 61 -10.66 -1.75 -34.11
N TRP A 62 -10.53 -0.89 -35.12
CA TRP A 62 -9.90 0.42 -34.98
C TRP A 62 -10.62 1.31 -33.96
N ARG A 63 -11.97 1.34 -33.99
CA ARG A 63 -12.78 2.06 -32.99
C ARG A 63 -12.55 1.51 -31.58
N ARG A 64 -12.59 0.19 -31.40
CA ARG A 64 -12.33 -0.47 -30.10
C ARG A 64 -10.95 -0.16 -29.55
N VAL A 65 -9.92 -0.24 -30.40
CA VAL A 65 -8.54 0.08 -30.02
C VAL A 65 -8.42 1.55 -29.60
N LYS A 66 -9.04 2.46 -30.35
CA LYS A 66 -9.04 3.90 -30.02
C LYS A 66 -9.73 4.18 -28.68
N THR A 67 -10.90 3.59 -28.43
CA THR A 67 -11.61 3.73 -27.13
C THR A 67 -10.78 3.17 -26.00
N THR A 68 -10.21 1.97 -26.16
CA THR A 68 -9.36 1.33 -25.15
C THR A 68 -8.13 2.18 -24.83
N ALA A 69 -7.47 2.74 -25.84
CA ALA A 69 -6.33 3.63 -25.66
C ALA A 69 -6.68 4.90 -24.86
N THR A 70 -7.83 5.52 -25.15
CA THR A 70 -8.33 6.68 -24.39
C THR A 70 -8.59 6.33 -22.94
N LEU A 71 -9.26 5.21 -22.68
CA LEU A 71 -9.59 4.76 -21.32
C LEU A 71 -8.35 4.38 -20.50
N LEU A 72 -7.38 3.71 -21.11
CA LEU A 72 -6.08 3.44 -20.48
C LEU A 72 -5.33 4.73 -20.15
N THR A 73 -5.42 5.73 -21.02
CA THR A 73 -4.83 7.06 -20.78
C THR A 73 -5.51 7.77 -19.61
N TYR A 74 -6.84 7.68 -19.51
CA TYR A 74 -7.59 8.17 -18.36
C TYR A 74 -7.14 7.50 -17.06
N LEU A 75 -7.12 6.17 -17.01
CA LEU A 75 -6.66 5.43 -15.81
C LEU A 75 -5.23 5.79 -15.42
N LYS A 76 -4.34 5.93 -16.40
CA LYS A 76 -2.96 6.36 -16.16
C LYS A 76 -2.89 7.77 -15.59
N SER A 77 -3.71 8.70 -16.08
CA SER A 77 -3.80 10.06 -15.53
C SER A 77 -4.33 10.05 -14.10
N LYS A 78 -5.42 9.32 -13.85
CA LYS A 78 -6.02 9.17 -12.51
C LYS A 78 -5.04 8.56 -11.51
N ALA A 79 -4.31 7.51 -11.90
CA ALA A 79 -3.25 6.90 -11.09
C ALA A 79 -2.15 7.89 -10.71
N ARG A 80 -1.75 8.79 -11.63
CA ARG A 80 -0.73 9.80 -11.36
C ARG A 80 -1.20 10.85 -10.36
N VAL A 81 -2.45 11.31 -10.50
CA VAL A 81 -3.06 12.26 -9.55
C VAL A 81 -3.13 11.63 -8.16
N MET A 82 -3.58 10.38 -8.08
CA MET A 82 -3.69 9.61 -6.83
C MET A 82 -2.34 9.26 -6.18
N ALA A 83 -1.24 9.24 -6.94
CA ALA A 83 0.10 8.97 -6.41
C ALA A 83 0.74 10.17 -5.70
N VAL A 84 0.16 11.37 -5.85
CA VAL A 84 0.64 12.58 -5.18
C VAL A 84 -0.30 12.88 -4.01
N PRO A 85 0.16 12.86 -2.75
CA PRO A 85 -0.71 12.97 -1.58
C PRO A 85 -1.65 14.19 -1.62
N ASP A 86 -1.14 15.40 -1.83
CA ASP A 86 -1.97 16.62 -1.85
C ASP A 86 -3.07 16.59 -2.93
N LEU A 87 -2.73 16.05 -4.10
CA LEU A 87 -3.68 15.87 -5.21
C LEU A 87 -4.66 14.73 -4.93
N ALA A 88 -4.23 13.67 -4.27
CA ALA A 88 -5.06 12.56 -3.86
C ALA A 88 -6.11 13.01 -2.84
N HIS A 89 -5.75 13.89 -1.90
CA HIS A 89 -6.71 14.44 -0.94
C HIS A 89 -7.83 15.19 -1.66
N THR A 90 -7.48 16.08 -2.60
CA THR A 90 -8.47 16.83 -3.38
C THR A 90 -9.29 15.95 -4.32
N SER A 91 -8.64 15.04 -5.04
CA SER A 91 -9.28 14.15 -6.03
C SER A 91 -10.19 13.10 -5.41
N CYS A 92 -9.85 12.58 -4.23
CA CYS A 92 -10.66 11.62 -3.48
C CYS A 92 -11.65 12.32 -2.54
N GLY A 93 -11.72 13.66 -2.57
CA GLY A 93 -12.59 14.47 -1.73
C GLY A 93 -12.32 14.36 -0.23
N ILE A 94 -11.10 13.99 0.14
CA ILE A 94 -10.66 13.87 1.52
C ILE A 94 -10.43 15.28 2.08
N LYS A 95 -11.15 15.61 3.15
CA LYS A 95 -11.00 16.88 3.87
C LYS A 95 -10.76 16.60 5.34
N GLU A 96 -10.01 17.45 6.01
CA GLU A 96 -9.89 17.42 7.46
C GLU A 96 -10.95 18.34 8.07
N LEU A 97 -11.75 17.81 8.99
CA LEU A 97 -12.79 18.53 9.69
C LEU A 97 -12.49 18.58 11.19
N GLU A 98 -12.48 19.78 11.75
CA GLU A 98 -12.05 20.00 13.13
C GLU A 98 -12.93 19.19 14.12
N GLY A 99 -12.28 18.41 14.98
CA GLY A 99 -12.93 17.52 15.95
C GLY A 99 -13.44 16.17 15.42
N VAL A 100 -13.57 16.01 14.10
CA VAL A 100 -14.04 14.76 13.46
C VAL A 100 -12.91 14.01 12.74
N GLY A 101 -11.86 14.74 12.31
CA GLY A 101 -10.74 14.19 11.56
C GLY A 101 -11.00 14.14 10.06
N LEU A 102 -10.40 13.18 9.37
CA LEU A 102 -10.52 13.04 7.92
C LEU A 102 -11.92 12.53 7.52
N VAL A 103 -12.57 13.25 6.60
CA VAL A 103 -13.90 12.97 6.05
C VAL A 103 -13.86 12.86 4.52
N ASP A 104 -14.76 12.07 3.94
CA ASP A 104 -14.94 11.92 2.49
C ASP A 104 -15.72 13.11 1.86
N LYS A 105 -15.85 13.12 0.52
CA LYS A 105 -16.64 14.05 -0.29
C LYS A 105 -18.09 14.20 0.19
N ASN A 106 -18.67 13.14 0.76
CA ASN A 106 -20.01 13.11 1.34
C ASN A 106 -20.06 13.58 2.81
N GLY A 107 -18.93 13.95 3.41
CA GLY A 107 -18.82 14.32 4.82
C GLY A 107 -18.78 13.12 5.77
N THR A 108 -18.71 11.89 5.25
CA THR A 108 -18.62 10.67 6.07
C THR A 108 -17.23 10.53 6.70
N PRO A 109 -17.12 10.32 8.01
CA PRO A 109 -15.83 10.10 8.68
C PRO A 109 -15.12 8.86 8.14
N LEU A 110 -13.85 9.03 7.78
CA LEU A 110 -13.01 7.93 7.26
C LEU A 110 -12.61 6.93 8.36
N SER A 111 -12.69 7.33 9.63
CA SER A 111 -12.43 6.48 10.81
C SER A 111 -13.40 5.30 10.96
N GLY A 112 -14.57 5.35 10.34
CA GLY A 112 -15.55 4.27 10.33
C GLY A 112 -15.42 3.30 9.15
N TRP A 113 -14.48 3.52 8.23
CA TRP A 113 -14.36 2.69 7.05
C TRP A 113 -13.88 1.28 7.44
N SER A 114 -14.72 0.28 7.17
CA SER A 114 -14.39 -1.13 7.38
C SER A 114 -13.10 -1.50 6.65
N ARG A 115 -12.22 -2.26 7.31
CA ARG A 115 -10.97 -2.75 6.69
C ARG A 115 -11.22 -3.62 5.44
N ASN A 116 -12.46 -4.06 5.24
CA ASN A 116 -12.92 -4.88 4.12
C ASN A 116 -13.54 -4.02 3.02
N VAL A 117 -13.19 -4.32 1.76
CA VAL A 117 -13.74 -3.64 0.59
C VAL A 117 -15.16 -4.13 0.37
N ASP A 118 -16.16 -3.34 0.74
CA ASP A 118 -17.52 -3.57 0.28
C ASP A 118 -17.65 -2.96 -1.12
N LEU A 119 -17.54 -3.81 -2.14
CA LEU A 119 -17.60 -3.39 -3.55
C LEU A 119 -19.04 -3.00 -3.98
N SER A 120 -20.01 -3.05 -3.06
CA SER A 120 -21.44 -2.89 -3.37
C SER A 120 -21.93 -1.44 -3.40
N SER A 121 -21.14 -0.47 -2.93
CA SER A 121 -21.59 0.92 -2.75
C SER A 121 -21.01 1.94 -3.73
N PHE A 122 -20.40 1.48 -4.83
CA PHE A 122 -19.80 2.42 -5.78
C PHE A 122 -20.88 3.07 -6.65
N ASP A 123 -21.26 4.30 -6.27
CA ASP A 123 -22.05 5.16 -7.13
C ASP A 123 -21.20 5.56 -8.35
N PRO A 124 -21.71 5.34 -9.57
CA PRO A 124 -20.98 5.67 -10.78
C PRO A 124 -20.77 7.18 -10.89
N ASP A 125 -19.54 7.58 -11.24
CA ASP A 125 -19.24 8.93 -11.71
C ASP A 125 -19.85 9.10 -13.11
N GLU A 126 -21.13 9.46 -13.15
CA GLU A 126 -21.90 9.57 -14.39
C GLU A 126 -21.29 10.59 -15.37
N GLU A 127 -20.60 11.62 -14.86
CA GLU A 127 -20.15 12.77 -15.66
C GLU A 127 -19.02 12.40 -16.65
N ALA A 128 -18.10 11.52 -16.25
CA ALA A 128 -17.04 11.00 -17.13
C ALA A 128 -17.58 9.97 -18.15
N CYS A 129 -18.55 9.14 -17.74
CA CYS A 129 -19.16 8.09 -18.57
C CYS A 129 -20.07 8.67 -19.67
N VAL A 130 -20.83 9.72 -19.34
CA VAL A 130 -21.75 10.39 -20.28
C VAL A 130 -20.98 11.15 -21.36
N SER A 131 -19.86 11.78 -21.01
CA SER A 131 -19.02 12.53 -21.95
C SER A 131 -18.39 11.65 -23.03
N LEU A 132 -18.03 10.40 -22.71
CA LEU A 132 -17.49 9.46 -23.70
C LEU A 132 -18.57 8.88 -24.63
N ARG A 133 -19.77 8.58 -24.10
CA ARG A 133 -20.89 8.09 -24.93
C ARG A 133 -21.33 9.10 -25.99
N GLN A 134 -21.24 10.40 -25.71
CA GLN A 134 -21.70 11.46 -26.62
C GLN A 134 -20.76 11.75 -27.79
N GLN A 135 -19.48 11.39 -27.71
CA GLN A 135 -18.50 11.70 -28.77
C GLN A 135 -18.46 10.67 -29.90
N GLN A 136 -19.19 9.57 -29.78
CA GLN A 136 -19.01 8.42 -30.63
C GLN A 136 -20.30 8.13 -31.41
N GLY A 137 -20.22 8.26 -32.74
CA GLY A 137 -21.35 8.10 -33.67
C GLY A 137 -21.99 6.71 -33.66
N SER A 138 -22.98 6.49 -34.54
CA SER A 138 -23.83 5.29 -34.56
C SER A 138 -23.03 4.00 -34.43
N TYR A 139 -23.10 3.40 -33.24
CA TYR A 139 -22.48 2.12 -32.96
C TYR A 139 -23.31 0.99 -33.52
N ASP A 140 -22.62 -0.07 -33.92
CA ASP A 140 -23.23 -1.38 -34.07
C ASP A 140 -23.50 -1.95 -32.66
N GLU A 141 -24.57 -2.74 -32.51
CA GLU A 141 -25.10 -3.20 -31.22
C GLU A 141 -24.05 -3.99 -30.41
N GLN A 142 -23.16 -4.72 -31.10
CA GLN A 142 -22.03 -5.44 -30.47
C GLN A 142 -20.91 -4.52 -29.96
N ASP A 143 -20.70 -3.37 -30.59
CA ASP A 143 -19.63 -2.43 -30.20
C ASP A 143 -20.04 -1.61 -28.97
N GLU A 144 -21.34 -1.30 -28.85
CA GLU A 144 -21.89 -0.65 -27.65
C GLU A 144 -21.75 -1.54 -26.41
N ALA A 145 -22.06 -2.84 -26.52
CA ALA A 145 -21.90 -3.80 -25.42
C ALA A 145 -20.45 -3.90 -24.93
N TYR A 146 -19.49 -4.04 -25.86
CA TYR A 146 -18.06 -4.09 -25.55
C TYR A 146 -17.58 -2.82 -24.84
N ILE A 147 -17.95 -1.64 -25.35
CA ILE A 147 -17.57 -0.36 -24.75
C ILE A 147 -18.20 -0.21 -23.36
N GLY A 148 -19.46 -0.65 -23.19
CA GLY A 148 -20.14 -0.66 -21.89
C GLY A 148 -19.41 -1.50 -20.84
N GLU A 149 -19.00 -2.72 -21.19
CA GLU A 149 -18.22 -3.59 -20.29
C GLU A 149 -16.84 -3.01 -19.96
N LEU A 150 -16.19 -2.40 -20.95
CA LEU A 150 -14.89 -1.76 -20.77
C LEU A 150 -14.98 -0.54 -19.85
N LEU A 151 -15.98 0.32 -20.02
CA LEU A 151 -16.26 1.44 -19.13
C LEU A 151 -16.53 0.97 -17.70
N LYS A 152 -17.34 -0.08 -17.54
CA LYS A 152 -17.61 -0.69 -16.23
C LYS A 152 -16.32 -1.20 -15.58
N SER A 153 -15.44 -1.82 -16.36
CA SER A 153 -14.14 -2.30 -15.88
C SER A 153 -13.23 -1.15 -15.44
N VAL A 154 -13.17 -0.07 -16.22
CA VAL A 154 -12.41 1.14 -15.89
C VAL A 154 -12.93 1.80 -14.62
N GLN A 155 -14.25 1.86 -14.46
CA GLN A 155 -14.89 2.40 -13.25
C GLN A 155 -14.53 1.56 -12.02
N MET A 156 -14.68 0.24 -12.08
CA MET A 156 -14.30 -0.65 -10.97
C MET A 156 -12.83 -0.47 -10.56
N VAL A 157 -11.91 -0.36 -11.53
CA VAL A 157 -10.49 -0.12 -11.26
C VAL A 157 -10.29 1.24 -10.58
N SER A 158 -10.93 2.28 -11.12
CA SER A 158 -10.90 3.63 -10.57
C SER A 158 -11.36 3.67 -9.10
N ASP A 159 -12.45 2.98 -8.79
CA ASP A 159 -13.06 2.96 -7.46
C ASP A 159 -12.19 2.19 -6.46
N VAL A 160 -11.63 1.05 -6.88
CA VAL A 160 -10.66 0.30 -6.08
C VAL A 160 -9.41 1.14 -5.81
N MET A 161 -8.93 1.90 -6.79
CA MET A 161 -7.80 2.81 -6.60
C MET A 161 -8.12 3.91 -5.58
N GLU A 162 -9.30 4.54 -5.66
CA GLU A 162 -9.75 5.55 -4.70
C GLU A 162 -9.85 4.98 -3.28
N GLY A 163 -10.47 3.80 -3.11
CA GLY A 163 -10.58 3.13 -1.80
C GLY A 163 -9.22 2.71 -1.22
N LEU A 164 -8.26 2.33 -2.07
CA LEU A 164 -6.89 2.06 -1.63
C LEU A 164 -6.20 3.34 -1.13
N VAL A 165 -6.30 4.43 -1.89
CA VAL A 165 -5.72 5.73 -1.52
C VAL A 165 -6.28 6.22 -0.19
N LYS A 166 -7.61 6.22 -0.02
CA LYS A 166 -8.27 6.62 1.24
C LYS A 166 -7.72 5.82 2.42
N ARG A 167 -7.52 4.52 2.29
CA ARG A 167 -6.93 3.67 3.36
C ARG A 167 -5.47 4.00 3.65
N VAL A 168 -4.68 4.27 2.62
CA VAL A 168 -3.27 4.69 2.80
C VAL A 168 -3.22 6.00 3.59
N VAL A 169 -4.05 6.99 3.21
CA VAL A 169 -4.12 8.27 3.91
C VAL A 169 -4.51 8.11 5.38
N ILE A 170 -5.51 7.26 5.69
CA ILE A 170 -5.89 6.95 7.07
C ILE A 170 -4.69 6.36 7.83
N ALA A 171 -4.08 5.30 7.28
CA ALA A 171 -2.96 4.62 7.93
C ALA A 171 -1.75 5.54 8.14
N GLU A 172 -1.45 6.42 7.18
CA GLU A 172 -0.40 7.43 7.30
C GLU A 172 -0.71 8.44 8.41
N SER A 173 -1.94 8.95 8.48
CA SER A 173 -2.37 9.89 9.53
C SER A 173 -2.34 9.27 10.93
N GLU A 174 -2.81 8.04 11.09
CA GLU A 174 -2.77 7.30 12.36
C GLU A 174 -1.32 7.02 12.79
N THR A 175 -0.45 6.65 11.83
CA THR A 175 0.97 6.42 12.11
C THR A 175 1.67 7.71 12.52
N ALA A 176 1.39 8.83 11.87
CA ALA A 176 1.93 10.14 12.24
C ALA A 176 1.50 10.54 13.65
N PHE A 177 0.21 10.37 13.99
CA PHE A 177 -0.31 10.65 15.32
C PHE A 177 0.35 9.79 16.41
N GLU A 178 0.47 8.47 16.21
CA GLU A 178 1.10 7.61 17.21
C GLU A 178 2.61 7.90 17.33
N LYS A 179 3.28 8.28 16.24
CA LYS A 179 4.68 8.75 16.27
C LYS A 179 4.84 9.98 17.16
N ASP A 180 3.95 10.96 17.04
CA ASP A 180 4.00 12.17 17.88
C ASP A 180 3.82 11.83 19.36
N LYS A 181 2.86 10.95 19.68
CA LYS A 181 2.66 10.46 21.05
C LYS A 181 3.90 9.73 21.61
N VAL A 182 4.56 8.92 20.79
CA VAL A 182 5.83 8.26 21.16
C VAL A 182 6.92 9.30 21.44
N THR A 183 7.05 10.34 20.61
CA THR A 183 8.05 11.39 20.86
C THR A 183 7.78 12.16 22.17
N LEU A 184 6.53 12.49 22.46
CA LEU A 184 6.15 13.14 23.73
C LEU A 184 6.45 12.27 24.94
N SER A 185 6.07 10.98 24.89
CA SER A 185 6.36 10.04 25.99
C SER A 185 7.86 9.82 26.20
N GLN A 186 8.65 9.76 25.14
CA GLN A 186 10.11 9.63 25.21
C GLN A 186 10.74 10.84 25.91
N GLU A 187 10.24 12.04 25.65
CA GLU A 187 10.70 13.27 26.32
C GLU A 187 10.37 13.25 27.82
N GLU A 188 9.17 12.77 28.17
CA GLU A 188 8.78 12.60 29.57
C GLU A 188 9.64 11.57 30.31
N ILE A 189 9.96 10.46 29.65
CA ILE A 189 10.86 9.43 30.20
C ILE A 189 12.25 10.01 30.45
N ARG A 190 12.80 10.79 29.50
CA ARG A 190 14.10 11.47 29.70
C ARG A 190 14.08 12.39 30.90
N ARG A 191 13.02 13.19 31.05
CA ARG A 191 12.87 14.10 32.20
C ARG A 191 12.84 13.34 33.52
N LYS A 192 12.07 12.25 33.60
CA LYS A 192 12.01 11.39 34.80
C LYS A 192 13.33 10.68 35.07
N ALA A 193 14.05 10.24 34.03
CA ALA A 193 15.37 9.62 34.19
C ALA A 193 16.37 10.59 34.83
N ILE A 194 16.43 11.84 34.37
CA ILE A 194 17.28 12.88 34.98
C ILE A 194 16.89 13.14 36.44
N GLN A 195 15.59 13.18 36.76
CA GLN A 195 15.14 13.34 38.14
C GLN A 195 15.59 12.17 39.04
N ILE A 196 15.48 10.93 38.54
CA ILE A 196 15.93 9.74 39.27
C ILE A 196 17.44 9.78 39.49
N GLU A 197 18.23 10.14 38.48
CA GLU A 197 19.68 10.28 38.60
C GLU A 197 20.07 11.32 39.66
N ASN A 198 19.43 12.49 39.65
CA ASN A 198 19.64 13.52 40.67
C ASN A 198 19.28 13.03 42.09
N MET A 199 18.16 12.32 42.22
CA MET A 199 17.75 11.74 43.51
C MET A 199 18.73 10.67 43.97
N SER A 200 19.25 9.84 43.06
CA SER A 200 20.25 8.82 43.35
C SER A 200 21.53 9.45 43.90
N SER A 201 22.06 10.48 43.24
CA SER A 201 23.26 11.20 43.70
C SER A 201 23.06 11.80 45.09
N LYS A 202 21.88 12.36 45.37
CA LYS A 202 21.57 12.94 46.68
C LYS A 202 21.48 11.85 47.78
N LEU A 203 20.95 10.68 47.46
CA LEU A 203 20.91 9.55 48.39
C LEU A 203 22.31 9.02 48.69
N GLU A 204 23.20 8.93 47.69
CA GLU A 204 24.61 8.54 47.89
C GLU A 204 25.37 9.55 48.77
N GLU A 205 25.07 10.85 48.67
CA GLU A 205 25.61 11.86 49.58
C GLU A 205 25.10 11.68 51.02
N MET A 206 23.80 11.42 51.19
CA MET A 206 23.21 11.17 52.50
C MET A 206 23.79 9.92 53.16
N GLU A 207 24.02 8.85 52.39
CA GLU A 207 24.65 7.62 52.87
C GLU A 207 26.06 7.90 53.38
N ARG A 208 26.88 8.62 52.60
CA ARG A 208 28.24 9.03 53.01
C ARG A 208 28.22 9.86 54.29
N PHE A 209 27.29 10.80 54.41
CA PHE A 209 27.14 11.63 55.61
C PHE A 209 26.76 10.79 56.84
N ALA A 210 25.82 9.85 56.69
CA ALA A 210 25.38 8.98 57.77
C ALA A 210 26.51 8.04 58.23
N MET A 211 27.26 7.46 57.29
CA MET A 211 28.46 6.65 57.60
C MET A 211 29.51 7.46 58.37
N GLY A 212 29.81 8.68 57.93
CA GLY A 212 30.76 9.55 58.62
C GLY A 212 30.33 9.89 60.05
N THR A 213 29.05 10.24 60.24
CA THR A 213 28.50 10.54 61.57
C THR A 213 28.52 9.32 62.50
N ASN A 214 28.18 8.15 61.98
CA ASN A 214 28.23 6.90 62.75
C ASN A 214 29.67 6.52 63.13
N GLY A 215 30.65 6.77 62.25
CA GLY A 215 32.07 6.62 62.55
C GLY A 215 32.49 7.44 63.77
N ILE A 216 32.15 8.73 63.79
CA ILE A 216 32.46 9.63 64.91
C ILE A 216 31.76 9.17 66.20
N LEU A 217 30.48 8.78 66.14
CA LEU A 217 29.74 8.27 67.30
C LEU A 217 30.37 6.99 67.87
N ASN A 218 30.86 6.09 67.01
CA ASN A 218 31.58 4.89 67.45
C ASN A 218 32.89 5.25 68.15
N GLU A 219 33.66 6.19 67.61
CA GLU A 219 34.89 6.68 68.27
C GLU A 219 34.58 7.33 69.63
N MET A 220 33.54 8.15 69.71
CA MET A 220 33.12 8.78 70.96
C MET A 220 32.69 7.73 71.99
N ARG A 221 31.93 6.71 71.58
CA ARG A 221 31.55 5.59 72.45
C ARG A 221 32.78 4.89 73.00
N GLN A 222 33.75 4.53 72.14
CA GLN A 222 34.98 3.86 72.59
C GLN A 222 35.75 4.69 73.61
N ARG A 223 35.92 6.00 73.36
CA ARG A 223 36.60 6.89 74.32
C ARG A 223 35.89 6.95 75.67
N VAL A 224 34.55 6.90 75.68
CA VAL A 224 33.76 6.86 76.91
C VAL A 224 33.96 5.53 77.63
N GLU A 225 33.95 4.41 76.91
CA GLU A 225 34.24 3.07 77.46
C GLU A 225 35.63 3.05 78.11
N ASP A 226 36.67 3.50 77.40
CA ASP A 226 38.05 3.58 77.90
C ASP A 226 38.15 4.45 79.16
N LEU A 227 37.44 5.58 79.19
CA LEU A 227 37.42 6.48 80.36
C LEU A 227 36.73 5.84 81.57
N VAL A 228 35.65 5.08 81.35
CA VAL A 228 34.95 4.34 82.41
C VAL A 228 35.85 3.26 82.99
N GLU A 229 36.55 2.49 82.15
CA GLU A 229 37.52 1.49 82.57
C GLU A 229 38.66 2.13 83.38
N GLU A 230 39.23 3.25 82.90
CA GLU A 230 40.28 3.95 83.61
C GLU A 230 39.81 4.49 84.97
N THR A 231 38.60 5.04 85.01
CA THR A 231 37.99 5.53 86.26
C THR A 231 37.79 4.39 87.25
N SER A 232 37.37 3.21 86.79
CA SER A 232 37.24 2.01 87.61
C SER A 232 38.60 1.60 88.20
N ARG A 233 39.65 1.57 87.36
CA ARG A 233 41.03 1.26 87.77
C ARG A 233 41.58 2.28 88.77
N GLN A 234 41.28 3.56 88.60
CA GLN A 234 41.65 4.61 89.55
C GLN A 234 40.94 4.42 90.90
N ARG A 235 39.65 4.09 90.90
CA ARG A 235 38.88 3.81 92.11
C ARG A 235 39.45 2.62 92.88
N GLN A 236 39.80 1.54 92.19
CA GLN A 236 40.44 0.36 92.81
C GLN A 236 41.78 0.72 93.46
N ARG A 237 42.66 1.43 92.73
CA ARG A 237 43.94 1.92 93.27
C ARG A 237 43.77 2.85 94.47
N ALA A 238 42.76 3.73 94.43
CA ALA A 238 42.45 4.61 95.56
C ALA A 238 42.03 3.82 96.82
N ALA A 239 41.20 2.78 96.66
CA ALA A 239 40.81 1.90 97.76
C ALA A 239 42.00 1.10 98.32
N GLU A 240 42.89 0.59 97.47
CA GLU A 240 44.13 -0.08 97.90
C GLU A 240 45.05 0.86 98.67
N ASN A 241 45.25 2.08 98.16
CA ASN A 241 46.02 3.11 98.85
C ASN A 241 45.42 3.48 100.21
N GLU A 242 44.09 3.58 100.31
CA GLU A 242 43.40 3.86 101.57
C GLU A 242 43.62 2.71 102.58
N GLN A 243 43.55 1.46 102.13
CA GLN A 243 43.83 0.30 102.96
C GLN A 243 45.28 0.32 103.49
N GLU A 244 46.25 0.63 102.63
CA GLU A 244 47.66 0.71 102.99
C GLU A 244 47.95 1.88 103.94
N LEU A 245 47.35 3.05 103.68
CA LEU A 245 47.42 4.19 104.59
C LEU A 245 46.87 3.84 105.99
N CYS A 246 45.77 3.08 106.05
CA CYS A 246 45.22 2.59 107.31
C CYS A 246 46.15 1.60 108.03
N ARG A 247 46.88 0.76 107.29
CA ARG A 247 47.89 -0.14 107.85
C ARG A 247 49.07 0.64 108.43
N VAL A 248 49.68 1.52 107.65
CA VAL A 248 50.80 2.37 108.09
C VAL A 248 50.41 3.21 109.31
N LYS A 249 49.20 3.79 109.34
CA LYS A 249 48.70 4.52 110.52
C LYS A 249 48.62 3.64 111.77
N ARG A 250 48.21 2.38 111.64
CA ARG A 250 48.20 1.43 112.77
C ARG A 250 49.61 1.10 113.22
N ASP A 251 50.52 0.81 112.30
CA ASP A 251 51.91 0.45 112.62
C ASP A 251 52.66 1.60 113.30
N PHE A 252 52.41 2.83 112.86
CA PHE A 252 52.97 4.04 113.48
C PHE A 252 52.45 4.23 114.92
N ARG A 253 51.14 4.01 115.16
CA ARG A 253 50.56 4.06 116.51
C ARG A 253 51.15 3.00 117.42
N VAL A 254 51.34 1.78 116.93
CA VAL A 254 51.95 0.68 117.69
C VAL A 254 53.42 1.00 118.02
N SER A 255 54.17 1.51 117.05
CA SER A 255 55.57 1.91 117.26
C SER A 255 55.74 3.05 118.27
N GLN A 256 54.80 4.01 118.33
CA GLN A 256 54.78 5.06 119.35
C GLN A 256 54.46 4.57 120.76
N ILE A 257 53.85 3.40 120.93
CA ILE A 257 53.53 2.81 122.25
C ILE A 257 54.69 1.94 122.77
N LEU A 258 55.55 1.43 121.88
CA LEU A 258 56.65 0.52 122.18
C LEU A 258 58.02 1.22 122.39
N CYS A 259 58.11 2.53 122.14
CA CYS A 259 59.25 3.40 122.44
C CYS A 259 58.91 4.33 123.62
#